data_AF-X1NKX9-F1
#
_entry.id   AF-X1NKX9-F1
#
_cell.length_a   1.000
_cell.length_b   1.000
_cell.length_c   1.000
_cell.angle_alpha   90.00
_cell.angle_beta   90.00
_cell.angle_gamma   90.00
#
_symmetry.space_group_name_H-M   'P 1'
#
loop_
_entity.id
_entity.type
_entity.pdbx_description
1 polymer ?
#
loop_
_entity_poly.entity_id
_entity_poly.type
_entity_poly.pdbx_seq_one_letter_code
_entity_poly.pdbx_strand_id
1 'polypeptide(L)'
;MPGVTYQDHGARADFIIPGKLDKGGAINLISPDGIISKNCVGQATSGYLVEVEKVTMAQMEEWKQQYPEAFEREYDPASGLRFNAWVEKDI
;
A
#
# COMPACT_ATOMS: atom_id res chain seq x y z
N MET A 1 -2.11 1.17 -22.87
CA MET A 1 -2.39 2.49 -23.48
C MET A 1 -1.39 3.49 -22.93
N PRO A 2 -0.75 4.35 -23.74
CA PRO A 2 0.12 5.41 -23.21
C PRO A 2 -0.62 6.29 -22.20
N GLY A 3 0.04 6.64 -21.09
CA GLY A 3 -0.57 7.45 -20.02
C GLY A 3 -1.54 6.69 -19.11
N VAL A 4 -1.59 5.35 -19.18
CA VAL A 4 -2.40 4.53 -18.28
C VAL A 4 -1.52 3.58 -17.49
N THR A 5 -1.74 3.59 -16.17
CA THR A 5 -1.24 2.60 -15.23
C THR A 5 -2.39 1.67 -14.85
N TYR A 6 -2.09 0.38 -14.73
CA TYR A 6 -3.02 -0.65 -14.28
C TYR A 6 -2.44 -1.32 -13.04
N GLN A 7 -3.29 -1.57 -12.04
CA GLN A 7 -2.95 -2.28 -10.83
C GLN A 7 -4.14 -3.14 -10.42
N ASP A 8 -3.89 -4.43 -10.22
CA ASP A 8 -4.92 -5.36 -9.75
C ASP A 8 -5.39 -4.99 -8.33
N HIS A 9 -6.69 -5.13 -8.09
CA HIS A 9 -7.24 -5.02 -6.75
C HIS A 9 -6.91 -6.26 -5.92
N GLY A 10 -6.79 -6.10 -4.60
CA GLY A 10 -6.68 -7.21 -3.64
C GLY A 10 -5.33 -7.36 -2.95
N ALA A 11 -4.33 -6.58 -3.34
CA ALA A 11 -3.09 -6.47 -2.58
C ALA A 11 -3.37 -6.01 -1.14
N ARG A 12 -2.73 -6.67 -0.19
CA ARG A 12 -2.89 -6.38 1.24
C ARG A 12 -2.02 -5.21 1.64
N ALA A 13 -2.53 -4.37 2.55
CA ALA A 13 -1.75 -3.28 3.11
C ALA A 13 -0.60 -3.85 3.96
N ASP A 14 0.61 -3.38 3.67
CA ASP A 14 1.87 -3.75 4.30
C ASP A 14 2.70 -2.47 4.46
N PHE A 15 2.40 -1.69 5.50
CA PHE A 15 2.94 -0.35 5.66
C PHE A 15 4.42 -0.35 6.05
N ILE A 16 5.21 0.47 5.36
CA ILE A 16 6.48 0.98 5.93
C ILE A 16 6.15 2.11 6.90
N ILE A 17 5.33 3.07 6.45
CA ILE A 17 4.88 4.20 7.26
C ILE A 17 3.34 4.27 7.17
N PRO A 18 2.60 3.98 8.25
CA PRO A 18 1.14 4.01 8.22
C PRO A 18 0.58 5.34 7.71
N GLY A 19 -0.33 5.26 6.73
CA GLY A 19 -0.95 6.43 6.10
C GLY A 19 -0.06 7.26 5.16
N LYS A 20 1.18 6.82 4.91
CA LYS A 20 2.13 7.54 4.03
C LYS A 20 2.80 6.65 2.99
N LEU A 21 3.25 5.46 3.38
CA LEU A 21 4.02 4.58 2.52
C LEU A 21 3.67 3.12 2.77
N ASP A 22 3.17 2.47 1.72
CA ASP A 22 2.78 1.07 1.69
C ASP A 22 3.68 0.30 0.72
N LYS A 23 4.32 -0.76 1.20
CA LYS A 23 5.11 -1.67 0.34
C LYS A 23 4.30 -2.85 -0.18
N GLY A 24 3.06 -3.02 0.29
CA GLY A 24 2.16 -4.09 -0.13
C GLY A 24 1.49 -3.84 -1.47
N GLY A 25 1.37 -2.57 -1.87
CA GLY A 25 0.69 -2.16 -3.10
C GLY A 25 -0.83 -2.16 -2.96
N ALA A 26 -1.38 -1.87 -1.78
CA ALA A 26 -2.82 -1.79 -1.57
C ALA A 26 -3.41 -0.56 -2.29
N ILE A 27 -4.08 -0.79 -3.43
CA ILE A 27 -4.56 0.27 -4.34
C ILE A 27 -5.55 1.24 -3.65
N ASN A 28 -6.30 0.73 -2.68
CA ASN A 28 -7.30 1.53 -1.98
C ASN A 28 -6.68 2.71 -1.21
N LEU A 29 -5.38 2.65 -0.89
CA LEU A 29 -4.66 3.70 -0.17
C LEU A 29 -4.35 4.94 -1.02
N ILE A 30 -4.38 4.81 -2.34
CA ILE A 30 -4.12 5.92 -3.28
C ILE A 30 -5.39 6.40 -3.98
N SER A 31 -6.53 5.73 -3.76
CA SER A 31 -7.81 6.22 -4.24
C SER A 31 -8.17 7.52 -3.50
N PRO A 32 -8.67 8.54 -4.20
CA PRO A 32 -9.16 9.75 -3.54
C PRO A 32 -10.36 9.46 -2.63
N ASP A 33 -10.44 10.22 -1.54
CA ASP A 33 -11.59 10.27 -0.66
C ASP A 33 -12.72 11.10 -1.29
N GLY A 34 -13.97 10.67 -1.14
CA GLY A 34 -15.10 11.42 -1.65
C GLY A 34 -16.46 10.81 -1.41
N ILE A 35 -17.47 11.57 -1.81
CA ILE A 35 -18.86 11.12 -1.88
C ILE A 35 -19.24 10.89 -3.35
N ILE A 36 -19.98 9.82 -3.63
CA ILE A 36 -20.57 9.58 -4.96
C ILE A 36 -21.80 10.48 -5.13
N SER A 37 -22.50 10.79 -4.04
CA SER A 37 -23.61 11.73 -4.01
C SER A 37 -23.76 12.35 -2.62
N LYS A 38 -24.64 13.35 -2.48
CA LYS A 38 -24.93 14.02 -1.19
C LYS A 38 -25.17 13.06 -0.01
N ASN A 39 -25.68 11.86 -0.28
CA ASN A 39 -26.08 10.89 0.75
C ASN A 39 -25.29 9.57 0.69
N CYS A 40 -24.24 9.47 -0.14
CA CYS A 40 -23.53 8.21 -0.35
C CYS A 40 -22.02 8.47 -0.46
N VAL A 41 -21.26 7.94 0.50
CA VAL A 41 -19.80 7.84 0.41
C VAL A 41 -19.40 6.87 -0.70
N GLY A 42 -18.20 7.02 -1.24
CA GLY A 42 -17.68 5.97 -2.09
C GLY A 42 -16.22 6.18 -2.45
N GLN A 43 -15.72 5.26 -3.27
CA GLN A 43 -14.33 5.17 -3.63
C GLN A 43 -14.21 5.10 -5.14
N ALA A 44 -13.24 5.81 -5.72
CA ALA A 44 -12.98 5.75 -7.15
C ALA A 44 -12.31 4.41 -7.49
N THR A 45 -13.08 3.46 -8.01
CA THR A 45 -12.57 2.11 -8.35
C THR A 45 -12.26 1.93 -9.83
N SER A 46 -12.82 2.77 -10.71
CA SER A 46 -12.67 2.65 -12.16
C SER A 46 -11.44 3.37 -12.71
N GLY A 47 -10.99 4.43 -12.05
CA GLY A 47 -9.84 5.22 -12.48
C GLY A 47 -9.78 6.60 -11.83
N TYR A 48 -8.55 7.06 -11.62
CA TYR A 48 -8.19 8.38 -11.10
C TYR A 48 -6.78 8.72 -11.59
N LEU A 49 -6.39 9.98 -11.49
CA LEU A 49 -5.06 10.42 -11.88
C LEU A 49 -4.05 10.06 -10.79
N VAL A 50 -2.91 9.53 -11.21
CA VAL A 50 -1.79 9.16 -10.35
C VAL A 50 -0.49 9.62 -10.97
N GLU A 51 0.48 9.94 -10.11
CA GLU A 51 1.88 10.09 -10.51
C GLU A 51 2.60 8.76 -10.36
N VAL A 52 3.56 8.47 -11.25
CA VAL A 52 4.35 7.22 -11.18
C VAL A 52 5.82 7.56 -11.23
N GLU A 53 6.52 7.28 -10.14
CA GLU A 53 7.95 7.49 -10.02
C GLU A 53 8.67 6.16 -9.75
N LYS A 54 9.88 6.02 -10.30
CA LYS A 54 10.74 4.88 -10.00
C LYS A 54 11.39 5.07 -8.63
N VAL A 55 11.12 4.14 -7.72
CA VAL A 55 11.82 4.06 -6.44
C VAL A 55 13.32 3.80 -6.66
N THR A 56 14.16 4.63 -6.06
CA THR A 56 15.62 4.51 -6.12
C THR A 56 16.15 3.57 -5.02
N MET A 57 17.35 3.03 -5.22
CA MET A 57 18.01 2.22 -4.19
C MET A 57 18.35 3.03 -2.94
N ALA A 58 18.66 4.32 -3.09
CA ALA A 58 18.94 5.22 -1.97
C ALA A 58 17.70 5.41 -1.07
N GLN A 59 16.52 5.64 -1.66
CA GLN A 59 15.25 5.72 -0.93
C GLN A 59 14.94 4.41 -0.19
N MET A 60 15.13 3.26 -0.86
CA MET A 60 14.92 1.96 -0.21
C MET A 60 15.85 1.73 0.97
N GLU A 61 17.12 2.10 0.84
CA GLU A 61 18.11 1.98 1.91
C GLU A 61 17.77 2.90 3.08
N GLU A 62 17.39 4.15 2.79
CA GLU A 62 16.92 5.10 3.80
C GLU A 62 15.73 4.55 4.59
N TRP A 63 14.72 3.99 3.91
CA TRP A 63 13.56 3.43 4.59
C TRP A 63 13.88 2.20 5.42
N LYS A 64 14.80 1.34 4.96
CA LYS A 64 15.26 0.18 5.75
C LYS A 64 15.99 0.60 7.03
N GLN A 65 16.76 1.69 6.96
CA GLN A 65 17.47 2.22 8.12
C GLN A 65 16.53 2.92 9.10
N GLN A 66 15.53 3.67 8.60
CA GLN A 66 14.61 4.43 9.44
C GLN A 66 13.47 3.58 10.04
N TYR A 67 13.03 2.54 9.32
CA TYR A 67 11.88 1.70 9.69
C TYR A 67 12.20 0.20 9.63
N PRO A 68 13.28 -0.27 10.30
CA PRO A 68 13.73 -1.66 10.18
C PRO A 68 12.64 -2.67 10.56
N GLU A 69 11.80 -2.35 11.54
CA GLU A 69 10.71 -3.20 12.01
C GLU A 69 9.70 -3.52 10.90
N ALA A 70 9.48 -2.62 9.94
CA ALA A 70 8.57 -2.86 8.82
C ALA A 70 9.11 -3.88 7.81
N PHE A 71 10.43 -4.01 7.73
CA PHE A 71 11.12 -4.96 6.86
C PHE A 71 11.41 -6.30 7.56
N GLU A 72 11.45 -6.30 8.89
CA GLU A 72 11.66 -7.51 9.71
C GLU A 72 10.37 -8.31 9.96
N ARG A 73 9.19 -7.73 9.69
CA ARG A 73 7.90 -8.43 9.79
C ARG A 73 7.89 -9.73 8.99
N GLU A 74 7.22 -10.75 9.54
CA GLU A 74 7.07 -12.05 8.90
C GLU A 74 6.46 -11.89 7.49
N TYR A 75 7.18 -12.39 6.49
CA TYR A 75 6.84 -12.30 5.08
C TYR A 75 7.21 -13.59 4.37
N ASP A 76 6.32 -14.09 3.51
CA ASP A 76 6.58 -15.23 2.64
C ASP A 76 6.83 -14.72 1.22
N PRO A 77 8.03 -14.92 0.64
CA PRO A 77 8.33 -14.50 -0.73
C PRO A 77 7.35 -15.03 -1.80
N ALA A 78 6.70 -16.17 -1.57
CA ALA A 78 5.77 -16.76 -2.52
C ALA A 78 4.31 -16.29 -2.34
N SER A 79 3.91 -15.87 -1.13
CA SER A 79 2.51 -15.53 -0.82
C SER A 79 2.32 -14.13 -0.20
N GLY A 80 3.41 -13.41 0.01
CA GLY A 80 3.46 -12.06 0.56
C GLY A 80 3.32 -12.02 2.08
N LEU A 81 2.66 -10.96 2.54
CA LEU A 81 2.41 -10.65 3.96
C LEU A 81 1.79 -11.82 4.73
N ARG A 82 2.21 -12.05 5.97
CA ARG A 82 1.59 -13.03 6.87
C ARG A 82 0.66 -12.34 7.86
N PHE A 83 -0.47 -12.97 8.15
CA PHE A 83 -1.46 -12.44 9.11
C PHE A 83 -0.83 -12.22 10.49
N ASN A 84 -0.03 -13.17 10.95
CA ASN A 84 0.66 -13.12 12.25
C ASN A 84 1.64 -11.95 12.39
N ALA A 85 2.07 -11.32 11.29
CA ALA A 85 2.91 -10.14 11.35
C ALA A 85 2.17 -8.86 11.78
N TRP A 86 0.83 -8.90 11.84
CA TRP A 86 -0.04 -7.74 12.06
C TRP A 86 -1.01 -7.89 13.23
N VAL A 87 -1.05 -9.05 13.87
CA VAL A 87 -1.91 -9.30 15.02
C VAL A 87 -1.12 -9.90 16.16
N GLU A 88 -1.37 -9.39 17.36
CA GLU A 88 -0.89 -9.97 18.61
C GLU A 88 -1.99 -10.82 19.22
N LYS A 89 -1.62 -11.88 19.94
CA LYS A 89 -2.59 -12.63 20.75
C LYS A 89 -2.73 -11.91 22.08
N ASP A 90 -3.96 -11.57 22.46
CA ASP A 90 -4.24 -11.22 23.85
C ASP A 90 -3.92 -12.45 24.73
N ILE A 91 -3.03 -12.25 25.71
CA ILE A 91 -2.61 -13.28 26.68
C ILE A 91 -3.47 -13.14 27.93
#